data_AF-A0A1H4PFR9-F1
#
_entry.id   AF-A0A1H4PFR9-F1
#
_cell.length_a   1.000
_cell.length_b   1.000
_cell.length_c   1.000
_cell.angle_alpha   90.00
_cell.angle_beta   90.00
_cell.angle_gamma   90.00
#
_symmetry.space_group_name_H-M   'P 1'
#
loop_
_entity.id
_entity.type
_entity.pdbx_description
1 polymer ?
#
loop_
_entity_poly.entity_id
_entity_poly.type
_entity_poly.pdbx_seq_one_letter_code
_entity_poly.pdbx_strand_id
1 'polypeptide(L)'
;MLGFGERAQAAASTVKPRHVLCLLGGEGELPRLQDAASHAIEQFAAGFSVDTTYSQGKADPNMSRSFGVCWDRVAPNAWTDADEAAVANHKSVLYVLRPPMSADNAVMCAAGALFLVDAVIKAGATAAKGESAGVAHGLARWVALAHEAAAALQSDDSIALRRACRLAFAKRPLAGATHLETVGFHLVGLPEVYVAKAYGSEREVVALMDEVGDQLVQRGLEAVLADRKAQLSYETSYEPDDFKFNPYGIVTIDRH
;
A
#
# COMPACT_ATOMS: atom_id res chain seq x y z
N MET A 1 -13.23 28.71 -11.82
CA MET A 1 -13.30 27.35 -11.24
C MET A 1 -12.01 26.67 -11.67
N LEU A 2 -11.09 26.38 -10.74
CA LEU A 2 -9.79 25.78 -11.09
C LEU A 2 -10.01 24.40 -11.73
N GLY A 3 -9.22 24.08 -12.76
CA GLY A 3 -9.23 22.75 -13.40
C GLY A 3 -8.76 21.66 -12.43
N PHE A 4 -9.06 20.39 -12.74
CA PHE A 4 -8.69 19.25 -11.88
C PHE A 4 -7.18 19.19 -11.58
N GLY A 5 -6.33 19.42 -12.59
CA GLY A 5 -4.87 19.48 -12.43
C GLY A 5 -4.38 20.63 -11.55
N GLU A 6 -4.99 21.82 -11.65
CA GLU A 6 -4.65 22.98 -10.80
C GLU A 6 -5.03 22.75 -9.34
N ARG A 7 -6.13 22.03 -9.08
CA ARG A 7 -6.52 21.62 -7.72
C ARG A 7 -5.57 20.58 -7.15
N ALA A 8 -5.16 19.59 -7.94
CA ALA A 8 -4.20 18.57 -7.51
C ALA A 8 -2.84 19.18 -7.17
N GLN A 9 -2.35 20.14 -7.97
CA GLN A 9 -1.09 20.83 -7.73
C GLN A 9 -1.14 21.74 -6.50
N ALA A 10 -2.26 22.44 -6.28
CA ALA A 10 -2.46 23.23 -5.05
C ALA A 10 -2.57 22.31 -3.81
N ALA A 11 -3.26 21.17 -3.93
CA ALA A 11 -3.48 20.21 -2.85
C ALA A 11 -2.23 19.40 -2.48
N ALA A 12 -1.32 19.15 -3.43
CA ALA A 12 -0.06 18.43 -3.23
C ALA A 12 0.77 18.98 -2.04
N SER A 13 0.65 20.29 -1.76
CA SER A 13 1.34 20.94 -0.63
C SER A 13 0.69 20.73 0.74
N THR A 14 -0.56 20.25 0.81
CA THR A 14 -1.37 20.21 2.06
C THR A 14 -1.93 18.83 2.40
N VAL A 15 -2.14 17.97 1.40
CA VAL A 15 -2.66 16.61 1.63
C VAL A 15 -1.58 15.73 2.25
N LYS A 16 -1.98 14.99 3.30
CA LYS A 16 -1.12 14.04 3.98
C LYS A 16 -1.69 12.63 3.85
N PRO A 17 -0.93 11.68 3.29
CA PRO A 17 -1.31 10.27 3.20
C PRO A 17 -1.71 9.66 4.52
N ARG A 18 -2.42 8.53 4.50
CA ARG A 18 -2.59 7.69 5.69
C ARG A 18 -2.74 6.22 5.32
N HIS A 19 -2.34 5.35 6.23
CA HIS A 19 -2.61 3.91 6.15
C HIS A 19 -4.02 3.59 6.68
N VAL A 20 -4.75 2.79 5.92
CA VAL A 20 -6.04 2.19 6.27
C VAL A 20 -5.92 0.70 6.03
N LEU A 21 -6.11 -0.08 7.08
CA LEU A 21 -6.00 -1.54 7.06
C LEU A 21 -7.38 -2.15 7.28
N CYS A 22 -7.72 -3.14 6.47
CA CYS A 22 -8.89 -4.00 6.63
C CYS A 22 -8.41 -5.42 6.91
N LEU A 23 -8.82 -5.97 8.06
CA LEU A 23 -8.45 -7.29 8.56
C LEU A 23 -9.73 -8.10 8.74
N LEU A 24 -9.73 -9.33 8.24
CA LEU A 24 -10.89 -10.23 8.34
C LEU A 24 -10.65 -11.31 9.39
N GLY A 25 -11.72 -11.75 10.05
CA GLY A 25 -11.66 -12.80 11.06
C GLY A 25 -12.83 -13.78 11.00
N GLY A 26 -12.72 -14.82 11.83
CA GLY A 26 -13.76 -15.81 12.06
C GLY A 26 -14.91 -15.29 12.92
N GLU A 27 -15.84 -16.20 13.25
CA GLU A 27 -16.99 -15.89 14.10
C GLU A 27 -16.53 -15.68 15.55
N GLY A 28 -16.98 -14.59 16.18
CA GLY A 28 -16.57 -14.26 17.54
C GLY A 28 -15.11 -13.81 17.71
N GLU A 29 -14.31 -13.75 16.64
CA GLU A 29 -12.87 -13.41 16.73
C GLU A 29 -12.60 -11.90 16.82
N LEU A 30 -13.57 -11.03 16.52
CA LEU A 30 -13.33 -9.57 16.50
C LEU A 30 -12.68 -9.03 17.78
N PRO A 31 -13.15 -9.34 19.01
CA PRO A 31 -12.52 -8.84 20.24
C PRO A 31 -11.04 -9.23 20.32
N ARG A 32 -10.71 -10.49 19.97
CA ARG A 32 -9.33 -10.97 19.96
C ARG A 32 -8.46 -10.23 18.94
N LEU A 33 -8.99 -9.96 17.75
CA LEU A 33 -8.27 -9.19 16.73
C LEU A 33 -8.07 -7.74 17.17
N GLN A 34 -9.06 -7.13 17.85
CA GLN A 34 -8.95 -5.79 18.41
C GLN A 34 -7.91 -5.70 19.53
N ASP A 35 -7.86 -6.69 20.42
CA ASP A 35 -6.85 -6.77 21.48
C ASP A 35 -5.44 -6.90 20.88
N ALA A 36 -5.27 -7.79 19.89
CA ALA A 36 -4.01 -7.96 19.19
C ALA A 36 -3.58 -6.68 18.45
N ALA A 37 -4.51 -6.01 17.78
CA ALA A 37 -4.25 -4.73 17.12
C ALA A 37 -3.88 -3.64 18.14
N SER A 38 -4.55 -3.57 19.28
CA SER A 38 -4.26 -2.57 20.32
C SER A 38 -2.87 -2.78 20.92
N HIS A 39 -2.51 -4.03 21.22
CA HIS A 39 -1.17 -4.38 21.70
C HIS A 39 -0.07 -4.06 20.66
N ALA A 40 -0.34 -4.38 19.40
CA ALA A 40 0.51 -4.05 18.26
C ALA A 40 0.75 -2.53 18.12
N ILE A 41 -0.32 -1.74 18.25
CA ILE A 41 -0.28 -0.27 18.22
C ILE A 41 0.65 0.28 19.29
N GLU A 42 0.56 -0.24 20.52
CA GLU A 42 1.41 0.19 21.64
C GLU A 42 2.89 -0.11 21.40
N GLN A 43 3.21 -1.24 20.76
CA GLN A 43 4.60 -1.69 20.60
C GLN A 43 5.32 -1.10 19.40
N PHE A 44 4.68 -1.03 18.24
CA PHE A 44 5.38 -0.74 16.98
C PHE A 44 4.60 0.15 16.01
N ALA A 45 3.29 0.38 16.22
CA ALA A 45 2.44 1.16 15.34
C ALA A 45 1.84 2.38 16.05
N ALA A 46 2.68 3.12 16.79
CA ALA A 46 2.26 4.28 17.55
C ALA A 46 1.45 5.27 16.69
N GLY A 47 0.29 5.68 17.23
CA GLY A 47 -0.65 6.60 16.60
C GLY A 47 -1.76 5.93 15.79
N PHE A 48 -1.65 4.65 15.42
CA PHE A 48 -2.79 3.93 14.84
C PHE A 48 -3.91 3.74 15.87
N SER A 49 -5.13 3.51 15.39
CA SER A 49 -6.31 3.28 16.21
C SER A 49 -7.26 2.31 15.53
N VAL A 50 -7.91 1.45 16.31
CA VAL A 50 -9.04 0.64 15.85
C VAL A 50 -10.23 1.57 15.53
N ASP A 51 -10.85 1.37 14.38
CA ASP A 51 -12.09 2.04 14.00
C ASP A 51 -13.28 1.32 14.63
N THR A 52 -13.91 1.93 15.62
CA THR A 52 -15.07 1.35 16.31
C THR A 52 -16.39 1.56 15.58
N THR A 53 -16.40 2.37 14.51
CA THR A 53 -17.60 2.67 13.71
C THR A 53 -17.83 1.63 12.61
N TYR A 54 -16.76 1.26 11.91
CA TYR A 54 -16.84 0.35 10.76
C TYR A 54 -16.35 -1.07 11.04
N SER A 55 -15.67 -1.31 12.18
CA SER A 55 -15.35 -2.68 12.61
C SER A 55 -16.60 -3.38 13.15
N GLN A 56 -16.85 -4.62 12.72
CA GLN A 56 -18.06 -5.35 13.07
C GLN A 56 -17.82 -6.85 13.19
N GLY A 57 -18.47 -7.47 14.17
CA GLY A 57 -18.42 -8.92 14.43
C GLY A 57 -19.33 -9.73 13.50
N LYS A 58 -19.55 -9.26 12.27
CA LYS A 58 -20.37 -9.92 11.25
C LYS A 58 -19.68 -9.87 9.89
N ALA A 59 -20.06 -10.79 9.01
CA ALA A 59 -19.63 -10.78 7.62
C ALA A 59 -20.10 -9.49 6.91
N ASP A 60 -19.27 -8.98 6.01
CA ASP A 60 -19.60 -7.90 5.08
C ASP A 60 -19.67 -8.46 3.65
N PRO A 61 -20.84 -8.39 2.98
CA PRO A 61 -21.03 -8.95 1.64
C PRO A 61 -20.15 -8.30 0.56
N ASN A 62 -19.55 -7.14 0.83
CA ASN A 62 -18.69 -6.45 -0.13
C ASN A 62 -17.26 -7.00 -0.14
N MET A 63 -16.82 -7.72 0.90
CA MET A 63 -15.41 -8.10 1.05
C MET A 63 -14.89 -8.99 -0.07
N SER A 64 -15.69 -9.95 -0.55
CA SER A 64 -15.29 -10.82 -1.66
C SER A 64 -14.97 -10.01 -2.93
N ARG A 65 -15.83 -9.06 -3.29
CA ARG A 65 -15.59 -8.16 -4.42
C ARG A 65 -14.41 -7.23 -4.16
N SER A 66 -14.35 -6.66 -2.95
CA SER A 66 -13.35 -5.68 -2.54
C SER A 66 -11.93 -6.26 -2.57
N PHE A 67 -11.72 -7.46 -2.06
CA PHE A 67 -10.45 -8.17 -2.13
C PHE A 67 -10.17 -8.72 -3.53
N GLY A 68 -11.18 -9.24 -4.23
CA GLY A 68 -11.01 -9.85 -5.56
C GLY A 68 -10.42 -8.91 -6.62
N VAL A 69 -10.74 -7.61 -6.55
CA VAL A 69 -10.13 -6.60 -7.44
C VAL A 69 -8.77 -6.11 -6.95
N CYS A 70 -8.39 -6.44 -5.72
CA CYS A 70 -7.22 -5.93 -5.01
C CYS A 70 -6.10 -6.96 -4.84
N TRP A 71 -6.33 -8.23 -5.18
CA TRP A 71 -5.29 -9.26 -5.15
C TRP A 71 -4.01 -8.82 -5.86
N ASP A 72 -2.87 -9.04 -5.22
CA ASP A 72 -1.55 -8.88 -5.85
C ASP A 72 -1.41 -9.92 -6.98
N ARG A 73 -1.16 -9.41 -8.19
CA ARG A 73 -1.01 -10.21 -9.42
C ARG A 73 0.44 -10.21 -9.93
N VAL A 74 1.33 -9.52 -9.23
CA VAL A 74 2.74 -9.37 -9.59
C VAL A 74 3.58 -10.45 -8.93
N ALA A 75 3.46 -10.60 -7.60
CA ALA A 75 4.24 -11.60 -6.91
C ALA A 75 3.73 -13.02 -7.26
N PRO A 76 4.62 -13.94 -7.66
CA PRO A 76 4.22 -15.33 -7.88
C PRO A 76 3.61 -15.92 -6.61
N ASN A 77 2.46 -16.59 -6.73
CA ASN A 77 1.73 -17.18 -5.61
C ASN A 77 1.46 -16.16 -4.48
N ALA A 78 1.18 -14.90 -4.83
CA ALA A 78 0.89 -13.87 -3.84
C ALA A 78 -0.33 -14.21 -2.97
N TRP A 79 -1.25 -15.02 -3.49
CA TRP A 79 -2.45 -15.53 -2.82
C TRP A 79 -2.82 -16.91 -3.39
N THR A 80 -3.71 -17.62 -2.71
CA THR A 80 -4.19 -18.97 -3.04
C THR A 80 -5.71 -19.06 -2.99
N ASP A 81 -6.29 -20.11 -3.57
CA ASP A 81 -7.73 -20.39 -3.46
C ASP A 81 -8.22 -20.46 -2.00
N ALA A 82 -7.34 -20.85 -1.06
CA ALA A 82 -7.64 -20.85 0.36
C ALA A 82 -7.76 -19.42 0.92
N ASP A 83 -6.93 -18.48 0.47
CA ASP A 83 -7.05 -17.06 0.84
C ASP A 83 -8.36 -16.47 0.29
N GLU A 84 -8.76 -16.82 -0.93
CA GLU A 84 -10.06 -16.40 -1.48
C GLU A 84 -11.24 -16.96 -0.70
N ALA A 85 -11.19 -18.26 -0.37
CA ALA A 85 -12.20 -18.90 0.45
C ALA A 85 -12.26 -18.28 1.85
N ALA A 86 -11.12 -17.92 2.44
CA ALA A 86 -11.05 -17.25 3.73
C ALA A 86 -11.71 -15.86 3.69
N VAL A 87 -11.50 -15.08 2.63
CA VAL A 87 -12.22 -13.82 2.41
C VAL A 87 -13.71 -14.07 2.22
N ALA A 88 -14.12 -15.05 1.42
CA ALA A 88 -15.55 -15.32 1.17
C ALA A 88 -16.29 -15.77 2.44
N ASN A 89 -15.61 -16.51 3.31
CA ASN A 89 -16.21 -17.10 4.50
C ASN A 89 -16.00 -16.29 5.79
N HIS A 90 -15.36 -15.12 5.73
CA HIS A 90 -15.14 -14.29 6.92
C HIS A 90 -16.45 -13.98 7.66
N LYS A 91 -16.33 -13.77 8.97
CA LYS A 91 -17.46 -13.49 9.87
C LYS A 91 -17.23 -12.26 10.74
N SER A 92 -16.07 -11.62 10.62
CA SER A 92 -15.80 -10.34 11.25
C SER A 92 -14.88 -9.49 10.39
N VAL A 93 -14.99 -8.18 10.56
CA VAL A 93 -14.18 -7.16 9.88
C VAL A 93 -13.63 -6.21 10.93
N LEU A 94 -12.32 -5.97 10.87
CA LEU A 94 -11.59 -5.02 11.70
C LEU A 94 -10.93 -3.98 10.80
N TYR A 95 -11.21 -2.71 11.06
CA TYR A 95 -10.51 -1.60 10.46
C TYR A 95 -9.54 -0.94 11.44
N VAL A 96 -8.33 -0.67 10.97
CA VAL A 96 -7.29 0.02 11.74
C VAL A 96 -6.76 1.18 10.92
N LEU A 97 -6.76 2.37 11.52
CA LEU A 97 -6.48 3.63 10.85
C LEU A 97 -5.27 4.30 11.48
N ARG A 98 -4.37 4.83 10.64
CA ARG A 98 -3.34 5.77 11.10
C ARG A 98 -3.81 7.21 10.90
N PRO A 99 -3.44 8.17 11.74
CA PRO A 99 -3.45 9.59 11.40
C PRO A 99 -2.67 9.89 10.11
N PRO A 100 -2.82 11.09 9.53
CA PRO A 100 -2.04 11.48 8.37
C PRO A 100 -0.51 11.51 8.63
N MET A 101 0.30 11.22 7.60
CA MET A 101 1.77 11.15 7.65
C MET A 101 2.43 12.16 6.72
N SER A 102 3.70 12.45 7.00
CA SER A 102 4.59 13.19 6.08
C SER A 102 5.48 12.21 5.32
N ALA A 103 6.16 12.68 4.28
CA ALA A 103 7.11 11.86 3.53
C ALA A 103 8.22 11.31 4.45
N ASP A 104 8.69 12.15 5.39
CA ASP A 104 9.80 11.83 6.29
C ASP A 104 9.51 10.64 7.21
N ASN A 105 8.27 10.48 7.67
CA ASN A 105 7.90 9.39 8.57
C ASN A 105 7.12 8.26 7.90
N ALA A 106 6.74 8.40 6.62
CA ALA A 106 5.87 7.44 5.92
C ALA A 106 6.39 6.00 5.97
N VAL A 107 7.70 5.79 5.81
CA VAL A 107 8.32 4.46 5.80
C VAL A 107 8.21 3.77 7.16
N MET A 108 8.51 4.47 8.25
CA MET A 108 8.38 3.91 9.59
C MET A 108 6.92 3.63 9.93
N CYS A 109 6.01 4.45 9.41
CA CYS A 109 4.58 4.23 9.55
C CYS A 109 4.09 3.01 8.78
N ALA A 110 4.62 2.79 7.57
CA ALA A 110 4.38 1.58 6.79
C ALA A 110 4.95 0.34 7.46
N ALA A 111 6.16 0.42 8.05
CA ALA A 111 6.75 -0.68 8.80
C ALA A 111 5.88 -1.07 10.01
N GLY A 112 5.44 -0.08 10.79
CA GLY A 112 4.48 -0.30 11.89
C GLY A 112 3.16 -0.91 11.42
N ALA A 113 2.61 -0.42 10.30
CA ALA A 113 1.42 -1.01 9.67
C ALA A 113 1.61 -2.48 9.32
N LEU A 114 2.78 -2.83 8.77
CA LEU A 114 3.10 -4.19 8.35
C LEU A 114 3.28 -5.14 9.53
N PHE A 115 3.93 -4.69 10.60
CA PHE A 115 4.03 -5.45 11.86
C PHE A 115 2.66 -5.61 12.53
N LEU A 116 1.77 -4.62 12.38
CA LEU A 116 0.39 -4.73 12.87
C LEU A 116 -0.35 -5.83 12.15
N VAL A 117 -0.27 -5.84 10.81
CA VAL A 117 -0.86 -6.90 10.00
C VAL A 117 -0.33 -8.27 10.45
N ASP A 118 0.99 -8.44 10.58
CA ASP A 118 1.60 -9.70 11.03
C ASP A 118 1.13 -10.13 12.43
N ALA A 119 1.07 -9.21 13.40
CA ALA A 119 0.59 -9.50 14.75
C ALA A 119 -0.88 -9.94 14.77
N VAL A 120 -1.73 -9.29 13.98
CA VAL A 120 -3.16 -9.63 13.92
C VAL A 120 -3.38 -10.94 13.13
N ILE A 121 -2.55 -11.24 12.13
CA ILE A 121 -2.52 -12.57 11.48
C ILE A 121 -2.16 -13.66 12.50
N LYS A 122 -1.12 -13.44 13.30
CA LYS A 122 -0.74 -14.37 14.40
C LYS A 122 -1.86 -14.55 15.44
N ALA A 123 -2.71 -13.54 15.60
CA ALA A 123 -3.88 -13.59 16.46
C ALA A 123 -5.11 -14.28 15.82
N GLY A 124 -5.05 -14.68 14.55
CA GLY A 124 -6.10 -15.44 13.88
C GLY A 124 -6.86 -14.71 12.77
N ALA A 125 -6.37 -13.55 12.31
CA ALA A 125 -6.95 -12.95 11.11
C ALA A 125 -6.78 -13.87 9.89
N THR A 126 -7.83 -13.96 9.10
CA THR A 126 -7.95 -14.88 7.96
C THR A 126 -7.63 -14.21 6.63
N ALA A 127 -7.64 -12.88 6.58
CA ALA A 127 -7.17 -12.09 5.44
C ALA A 127 -6.83 -10.66 5.87
N ALA A 128 -6.02 -9.96 5.08
CA ALA A 128 -5.67 -8.57 5.30
C ALA A 128 -5.55 -7.80 3.97
N LYS A 129 -5.90 -6.51 4.00
CA LYS A 129 -5.85 -5.61 2.86
C LYS A 129 -5.42 -4.21 3.28
N GLY A 130 -4.51 -3.61 2.49
CA GLY A 130 -4.19 -2.19 2.56
C GLY A 130 -5.18 -1.40 1.69
N GLU A 131 -6.18 -0.78 2.32
CA GLU A 131 -7.27 -0.06 1.63
C GLU A 131 -6.77 1.21 0.94
N SER A 132 -5.75 1.88 1.49
CA SER A 132 -5.26 3.15 0.97
C SER A 132 -4.79 3.08 -0.49
N ALA A 133 -4.25 1.93 -0.91
CA ALA A 133 -3.88 1.66 -2.31
C ALA A 133 -4.72 0.54 -2.95
N GLY A 134 -5.53 -0.17 -2.16
CA GLY A 134 -6.29 -1.32 -2.60
C GLY A 134 -5.42 -2.52 -2.98
N VAL A 135 -4.53 -2.94 -2.08
CA VAL A 135 -3.69 -4.14 -2.25
C VAL A 135 -4.05 -5.21 -1.23
N ALA A 136 -4.27 -6.44 -1.71
CA ALA A 136 -4.52 -7.61 -0.90
C ALA A 136 -3.49 -8.69 -1.26
N HIS A 137 -2.71 -9.10 -0.27
CA HIS A 137 -1.86 -10.28 -0.36
C HIS A 137 -2.53 -11.45 0.36
N GLY A 138 -2.17 -12.68 0.00
CA GLY A 138 -2.41 -13.83 0.84
C GLY A 138 -1.61 -13.73 2.15
N LEU A 139 -2.06 -14.44 3.19
CA LEU A 139 -1.49 -14.31 4.52
C LEU A 139 0.03 -14.58 4.55
N ALA A 140 0.48 -15.61 3.82
CA ALA A 140 1.88 -15.98 3.76
C ALA A 140 2.76 -14.85 3.19
N ARG A 141 2.25 -14.11 2.21
CA ARG A 141 2.99 -13.00 1.59
C ARG A 141 3.02 -11.77 2.50
N TRP A 142 1.95 -11.46 3.22
CA TRP A 142 1.97 -10.43 4.27
C TRP A 142 3.03 -10.72 5.33
N VAL A 143 3.06 -11.95 5.85
CA VAL A 143 4.04 -12.39 6.86
C VAL A 143 5.46 -12.33 6.31
N ALA A 144 5.69 -12.79 5.07
CA ALA A 144 7.01 -12.72 4.44
C ALA A 144 7.53 -11.28 4.35
N LEU A 145 6.70 -10.35 3.88
CA LEU A 145 7.07 -8.93 3.77
C LEU A 145 7.32 -8.30 5.16
N ALA A 146 6.56 -8.68 6.18
CA ALA A 146 6.81 -8.25 7.55
C ALA A 146 8.16 -8.73 8.07
N HIS A 147 8.52 -9.99 7.82
CA HIS A 147 9.83 -10.52 8.19
C HIS A 147 10.97 -9.85 7.41
N GLU A 148 10.80 -9.58 6.11
CA GLU A 148 11.76 -8.82 5.31
C GLU A 148 12.00 -7.42 5.90
N ALA A 149 10.92 -6.71 6.25
CA ALA A 149 11.02 -5.39 6.88
C ALA A 149 11.69 -5.44 8.27
N ALA A 150 11.39 -6.45 9.08
CA ALA A 150 12.01 -6.65 10.39
C ALA A 150 13.52 -6.93 10.25
N ALA A 151 13.91 -7.79 9.30
CA ALA A 151 15.31 -8.09 9.03
C ALA A 151 16.06 -6.83 8.56
N ALA A 152 15.45 -6.03 7.68
CA ALA A 152 16.03 -4.78 7.21
C ALA A 152 16.25 -3.76 8.34
N LEU A 153 15.32 -3.66 9.29
CA LEU A 153 15.51 -2.82 10.49
C LEU A 153 16.66 -3.32 11.37
N GLN A 154 16.78 -4.63 11.57
CA GLN A 154 17.86 -5.21 12.37
C GLN A 154 19.24 -4.99 11.73
N SER A 155 19.31 -4.94 10.41
CA SER A 155 20.55 -4.69 9.67
C SER A 155 20.79 -3.22 9.30
N ASP A 156 19.94 -2.29 9.75
CA ASP A 156 19.96 -0.87 9.37
C ASP A 156 19.96 -0.64 7.83
N ASP A 157 19.30 -1.54 7.09
CA ASP A 157 19.17 -1.44 5.63
C ASP A 157 17.90 -0.66 5.27
N SER A 158 18.05 0.67 5.23
CA SER A 158 16.95 1.58 4.89
C SER A 158 16.37 1.36 3.49
N ILE A 159 17.15 0.84 2.54
CA ILE A 159 16.71 0.58 1.16
C ILE A 159 15.81 -0.66 1.16
N ALA A 160 16.27 -1.75 1.78
CA ALA A 160 15.48 -2.99 1.89
C ALA A 160 14.18 -2.75 2.66
N LEU A 161 14.22 -1.96 3.74
CA LEU A 161 13.03 -1.60 4.51
C LEU A 161 12.00 -0.87 3.65
N ARG A 162 12.43 0.18 2.92
CA ARG A 162 11.57 0.95 2.02
C ARG A 162 10.99 0.07 0.92
N ARG A 163 11.80 -0.83 0.35
CA ARG A 163 11.33 -1.80 -0.64
C ARG A 163 10.25 -2.70 -0.06
N ALA A 164 10.48 -3.36 1.07
CA ALA A 164 9.50 -4.25 1.70
C ALA A 164 8.17 -3.52 1.98
N CYS A 165 8.23 -2.32 2.57
CA CYS A 165 7.06 -1.49 2.82
C CYS A 165 6.33 -1.08 1.52
N ARG A 166 7.07 -0.72 0.47
CA ARG A 166 6.50 -0.36 -0.84
C ARG A 166 5.81 -1.56 -1.49
N LEU A 167 6.44 -2.73 -1.46
CA LEU A 167 5.88 -3.97 -1.99
C LEU A 167 4.61 -4.38 -1.23
N ALA A 168 4.57 -4.13 0.07
CA ALA A 168 3.42 -4.44 0.91
C ALA A 168 2.21 -3.55 0.60
N PHE A 169 2.41 -2.25 0.41
CA PHE A 169 1.32 -1.28 0.37
C PHE A 169 1.08 -0.59 -0.98
N ALA A 170 1.90 -0.83 -2.00
CA ALA A 170 1.68 -0.27 -3.33
C ALA A 170 1.15 -1.32 -4.31
N LYS A 171 0.04 -0.99 -4.96
CA LYS A 171 -0.54 -1.78 -6.04
C LYS A 171 0.12 -1.43 -7.37
N ARG A 172 0.46 -2.45 -8.13
CA ARG A 172 0.92 -2.36 -9.52
C ARG A 172 0.76 -3.73 -10.21
N PRO A 173 0.71 -3.76 -11.54
CA PRO A 173 0.38 -2.61 -12.39
C PRO A 173 -1.12 -2.32 -12.31
N LEU A 174 -1.47 -1.05 -12.45
CA LEU A 174 -2.81 -0.63 -12.85
C LEU A 174 -2.77 -0.30 -14.34
N ALA A 175 -3.80 -0.72 -15.07
CA ALA A 175 -3.85 -0.51 -16.51
C ALA A 175 -4.47 0.86 -16.82
N GLY A 176 -3.63 1.83 -17.18
CA GLY A 176 -4.04 3.08 -17.79
C GLY A 176 -4.29 2.95 -19.30
N ALA A 177 -4.51 4.05 -19.99
CA ALA A 177 -4.68 4.04 -21.45
C ALA A 177 -3.36 3.68 -22.16
N THR A 178 -2.35 4.53 -22.00
CA THR A 178 -1.03 4.42 -22.64
C THR A 178 0.06 3.93 -21.69
N HIS A 179 -0.18 4.00 -20.38
CA HIS A 179 0.77 3.66 -19.33
C HIS A 179 0.26 2.49 -18.48
N LEU A 180 1.20 1.77 -17.87
CA LEU A 180 0.92 1.05 -16.64
C LEU A 180 1.28 1.97 -15.48
N GLU A 181 0.52 1.85 -14.40
CA GLU A 181 0.50 2.81 -13.30
C GLU A 181 0.75 2.11 -11.95
N THR A 182 1.37 2.81 -11.01
CA THR A 182 1.40 2.42 -9.60
C THR A 182 0.39 3.25 -8.80
N VAL A 183 -0.10 2.69 -7.71
CA VAL A 183 -0.82 3.44 -6.67
C VAL A 183 -0.34 2.98 -5.30
N GLY A 184 0.00 3.92 -4.43
CA GLY A 184 0.39 3.64 -3.05
C GLY A 184 1.85 3.99 -2.72
N PHE A 185 2.63 4.54 -3.65
CA PHE A 185 4.02 4.96 -3.36
C PHE A 185 4.06 6.10 -2.34
N HIS A 186 3.02 6.93 -2.27
CA HIS A 186 2.86 7.93 -1.21
C HIS A 186 2.80 7.31 0.20
N LEU A 187 2.44 6.03 0.32
CA LEU A 187 2.42 5.34 1.60
C LEU A 187 3.82 5.06 2.17
N VAL A 188 4.86 5.25 1.35
CA VAL A 188 6.27 5.21 1.72
C VAL A 188 7.01 6.52 1.39
N GLY A 189 6.26 7.61 1.14
CA GLY A 189 6.82 8.93 0.92
C GLY A 189 7.43 9.15 -0.48
N LEU A 190 6.95 8.44 -1.50
CA LEU A 190 7.46 8.52 -2.87
C LEU A 190 6.37 8.95 -3.87
N PRO A 191 6.73 9.62 -4.99
CA PRO A 191 5.82 9.78 -6.11
C PRO A 191 5.42 8.43 -6.72
N GLU A 192 4.27 8.36 -7.38
CA GLU A 192 3.93 7.18 -8.19
C GLU A 192 4.86 7.08 -9.40
N VAL A 193 4.92 5.90 -10.02
CA VAL A 193 5.73 5.63 -11.21
C VAL A 193 4.84 5.10 -12.32
N TYR A 194 4.70 5.88 -13.40
CA TYR A 194 3.94 5.50 -14.58
C TYR A 194 4.92 5.21 -15.71
N VAL A 195 4.75 4.06 -16.37
CA VAL A 195 5.64 3.60 -17.41
C VAL A 195 4.84 3.27 -18.65
N ALA A 196 5.25 3.81 -19.79
CA ALA A 196 4.55 3.58 -21.05
C ALA A 196 4.48 2.08 -21.37
N LYS A 197 3.30 1.60 -21.80
CA LYS A 197 3.10 0.20 -22.20
C LYS A 197 4.03 -0.22 -23.36
N ALA A 198 4.50 0.75 -24.13
CA ALA A 198 5.44 0.52 -25.21
C ALA A 198 6.84 0.03 -24.73
N TYR A 199 7.15 0.08 -23.43
CA TYR A 199 8.43 -0.42 -22.91
C TYR A 199 8.62 -1.93 -23.05
N GLY A 200 7.54 -2.71 -22.99
CA GLY A 200 7.62 -4.16 -23.09
C GLY A 200 6.36 -4.85 -22.58
N SER A 201 6.50 -6.13 -22.23
CA SER A 201 5.47 -6.88 -21.53
C SER A 201 5.13 -6.26 -20.18
N GLU A 202 3.94 -6.54 -19.66
CA GLU A 202 3.49 -6.07 -18.35
C GLU A 202 4.51 -6.41 -17.24
N ARG A 203 5.10 -7.61 -17.30
CA ARG A 203 6.13 -8.04 -16.34
C ARG A 203 7.40 -7.19 -16.40
N GLU A 204 7.87 -6.87 -17.61
CA GLU A 204 9.06 -6.02 -17.78
C GLU A 204 8.80 -4.60 -17.28
N VAL A 205 7.60 -4.08 -17.56
CA VAL A 205 7.19 -2.76 -17.09
C VAL A 205 7.08 -2.71 -15.56
N VAL A 206 6.51 -3.73 -14.93
CA VAL A 206 6.43 -3.81 -13.46
C VAL A 206 7.82 -3.92 -12.83
N ALA A 207 8.72 -4.71 -13.43
CA ALA A 207 10.10 -4.78 -12.96
C ALA A 207 10.80 -3.42 -13.04
N LEU A 208 10.54 -2.66 -14.11
CA LEU A 208 11.04 -1.29 -14.26
C LEU A 208 10.43 -0.34 -13.21
N MET A 209 9.13 -0.43 -12.90
CA MET A 209 8.51 0.35 -11.82
C MET A 209 9.18 0.07 -10.47
N ASP A 210 9.49 -1.20 -10.20
CA ASP A 210 10.17 -1.59 -8.98
C ASP A 210 11.60 -1.05 -8.90
N GLU A 211 12.33 -1.15 -10.01
CA GLU A 211 13.67 -0.60 -10.13
C GLU A 211 13.67 0.92 -9.91
N VAL A 212 12.73 1.64 -10.52
CA VAL A 212 12.60 3.10 -10.36
C VAL A 212 12.24 3.45 -8.92
N GLY A 213 11.33 2.70 -8.30
CA GLY A 213 11.01 2.89 -6.88
C GLY A 213 12.24 2.77 -5.98
N ASP A 214 13.13 1.81 -6.27
CA ASP A 214 14.38 1.64 -5.52
C ASP A 214 15.39 2.77 -5.83
N GLN A 215 15.48 3.20 -7.09
CA GLN A 215 16.35 4.31 -7.50
C GLN A 215 15.92 5.64 -6.87
N LEU A 216 14.61 5.90 -6.75
CA LEU A 216 14.09 7.11 -6.09
C LEU A 216 14.57 7.18 -4.64
N VAL A 217 14.63 6.03 -3.95
CA VAL A 217 15.16 5.93 -2.58
C VAL A 217 16.67 6.12 -2.56
N GLN A 218 17.40 5.44 -3.45
CA GLN A 218 18.87 5.40 -3.42
C GLN A 218 19.51 6.70 -3.88
N ARG A 219 18.90 7.37 -4.87
CA ARG A 219 19.54 8.43 -5.64
C ARG A 219 18.78 9.75 -5.58
N GLY A 220 17.54 9.72 -5.08
CA GLY A 220 16.66 10.88 -5.05
C GLY A 220 15.97 11.15 -6.39
N LEU A 221 14.92 11.96 -6.32
CA LEU A 221 14.03 12.25 -7.44
C LEU A 221 14.75 12.92 -8.62
N GLU A 222 15.53 13.97 -8.38
CA GLU A 222 16.18 14.76 -9.43
C GLU A 222 17.11 13.90 -10.30
N ALA A 223 17.91 13.02 -9.67
CA ALA A 223 18.81 12.11 -10.37
C ALA A 223 18.05 11.09 -11.23
N VAL A 224 16.93 10.55 -10.72
CA VAL A 224 16.09 9.62 -11.48
C VAL A 224 15.44 10.31 -12.68
N LEU A 225 14.91 11.52 -12.51
CA LEU A 225 14.31 12.29 -13.60
C LEU A 225 15.31 12.55 -14.73
N ALA A 226 16.53 12.96 -14.39
CA ALA A 226 17.59 13.23 -15.36
C ALA A 226 18.01 11.97 -16.13
N ASP A 227 18.35 10.90 -15.40
CA ASP A 227 18.88 9.66 -16.00
C ASP A 227 17.85 8.94 -16.87
N ARG A 228 16.60 8.89 -16.42
CA ARG A 228 15.52 8.20 -17.12
C ARG A 228 14.86 9.07 -18.18
N LYS A 229 15.26 10.35 -18.29
CA LYS A 229 14.55 11.38 -19.09
C LYS A 229 13.05 11.39 -18.77
N ALA A 230 12.74 11.26 -17.49
CA ALA A 230 11.39 11.16 -16.98
C ALA A 230 10.84 12.55 -16.63
N GLN A 231 9.52 12.64 -16.50
CA GLN A 231 8.82 13.87 -16.13
C GLN A 231 8.12 13.70 -14.79
N LEU A 232 8.10 14.76 -13.97
CA LEU A 232 7.26 14.82 -12.78
C LEU A 232 6.01 15.63 -13.07
N SER A 233 4.84 15.03 -12.83
CA SER A 233 3.54 15.71 -12.90
C SER A 233 2.77 15.53 -11.59
N TYR A 234 1.83 16.43 -11.32
CA TYR A 234 0.86 16.32 -10.22
C TYR A 234 -0.56 16.10 -10.75
N GLU A 235 -0.72 15.96 -12.07
CA GLU A 235 -2.01 15.65 -12.70
C GLU A 235 -2.37 14.20 -12.41
N THR A 236 -3.47 14.01 -11.68
CA THR A 236 -3.97 12.69 -11.27
C THR A 236 -5.48 12.62 -11.52
N SER A 237 -6.03 11.41 -11.56
CA SER A 237 -7.48 11.19 -11.57
C SER A 237 -8.07 11.04 -10.16
N TYR A 238 -7.22 11.00 -9.12
CA TYR A 238 -7.66 10.91 -7.73
C TYR A 238 -7.99 12.28 -7.17
N GLU A 239 -9.12 12.39 -6.50
CA GLU A 239 -9.47 13.60 -5.74
C GLU A 239 -8.54 13.73 -4.51
N PRO A 240 -8.24 14.96 -4.06
CA PRO A 240 -7.35 15.19 -2.92
C PRO A 240 -7.72 14.48 -1.61
N ASP A 241 -8.98 14.11 -1.42
CA ASP A 241 -9.49 13.38 -0.26
C ASP A 241 -9.55 11.85 -0.44
N ASP A 242 -9.27 11.33 -1.64
CA ASP A 242 -9.10 9.90 -1.87
C ASP A 242 -7.81 9.42 -1.21
N PHE A 243 -7.87 8.30 -0.49
CA PHE A 243 -6.68 7.67 0.09
C PHE A 243 -5.62 7.28 -0.94
N LYS A 244 -5.98 7.18 -2.23
CA LYS A 244 -5.06 6.88 -3.33
C LYS A 244 -4.34 8.12 -3.89
N PHE A 245 -4.75 9.33 -3.48
CA PHE A 245 -4.11 10.56 -3.92
C PHE A 245 -2.65 10.61 -3.47
N ASN A 246 -1.75 10.78 -4.43
CA ASN A 246 -0.32 10.92 -4.17
C ASN A 246 0.08 12.41 -4.19
N PRO A 247 0.34 13.05 -3.03
CA PRO A 247 0.75 14.44 -2.97
C PRO A 247 2.19 14.69 -3.44
N TYR A 248 2.97 13.64 -3.68
CA TYR A 248 4.37 13.73 -4.14
C TYR A 248 4.47 13.70 -5.66
N GLY A 249 3.35 13.54 -6.36
CA GLY A 249 3.26 13.54 -7.81
C GLY A 249 3.48 12.16 -8.44
N ILE A 250 3.73 12.16 -9.74
CA ILE A 250 3.82 11.00 -10.61
C ILE A 250 5.05 11.20 -11.50
N VAL A 251 5.99 10.26 -11.42
CA VAL A 251 7.12 10.13 -12.33
C VAL A 251 6.67 9.34 -13.56
N THR A 252 6.63 9.99 -14.72
CA THR A 252 6.25 9.38 -15.98
C THR A 252 7.48 9.07 -16.82
N ILE A 253 7.57 7.82 -17.28
CA ILE A 253 8.65 7.32 -18.12
C ILE A 253 8.07 6.89 -19.47
N ASP A 254 8.36 7.70 -20.49
CA ASP A 254 8.00 7.45 -21.89
C ASP A 254 9.12 6.77 -22.65
N ARG A 255 8.76 5.92 -23.62
CA ARG A 255 9.73 5.33 -24.54
C ARG A 255 10.07 6.38 -25.61
N HIS A 256 11.28 6.91 -25.54
CA HIS A 256 11.89 7.77 -26.58
C HIS A 256 12.29 6.97 -27.81
#